data_AF-A0A923U6B0-F1
#
_entry.id   AF-A0A923U6B0-F1
#
_cell.length_a   1.000
_cell.length_b   1.000
_cell.length_c   1.000
_cell.angle_alpha   90.00
_cell.angle_beta   90.00
_cell.angle_gamma   90.00
#
_symmetry.space_group_name_H-M   'P 1'
#
loop_
_entity.id
_entity.type
_entity.pdbx_description
1 polymer ?
#
loop_
_entity_poly.entity_id
_entity_poly.type
_entity_poly.pdbx_seq_one_letter_code
_entity_poly.pdbx_strand_id
1 'polypeptide(L)'
;MFSSREIQNRVKSGYIERVSTRLKKMRKQFMDRDWAALKTEANHLVEGAENFGYRDIAEEVQKALHVLNTRTLSRTAIDTEAKVAMEHLFQKLDRFLVEEQDS
;
A
#
# COMPACT_ATOMS: atom_id res chain seq x y z
N MET A 1 -31.48 -11.15 -8.41
CA MET A 1 -30.62 -10.43 -9.37
C MET A 1 -29.97 -9.31 -8.57
N PHE A 2 -28.64 -9.31 -8.40
CA PHE A 2 -27.96 -8.23 -7.68
C PHE A 2 -28.00 -6.97 -8.55
N SER A 3 -28.29 -5.83 -7.94
CA SER A 3 -28.16 -4.53 -8.61
C SER A 3 -26.69 -4.23 -8.91
N SER A 4 -26.42 -3.45 -9.96
CA SER A 4 -25.05 -3.03 -10.29
C SER A 4 -24.33 -2.34 -9.12
N ARG A 5 -25.10 -1.68 -8.23
CA ARG A 5 -24.58 -1.02 -7.03
C ARG A 5 -24.11 -2.01 -5.96
N GLU A 6 -24.83 -3.11 -5.73
CA GLU A 6 -24.41 -4.15 -4.79
C GLU A 6 -23.15 -4.87 -5.26
N ILE A 7 -23.02 -5.10 -6.57
CA ILE A 7 -21.81 -5.69 -7.17
C ILE A 7 -20.62 -4.76 -6.99
N GLN A 8 -20.78 -3.46 -7.28
CA GLN A 8 -19.73 -2.46 -7.09
C GLN A 8 -19.28 -2.37 -5.64
N ASN A 9 -20.22 -2.35 -4.69
CA ASN A 9 -19.89 -2.32 -3.27
C ASN A 9 -19.11 -3.57 -2.85
N ARG A 10 -19.52 -4.76 -3.30
CA ARG A 10 -18.81 -6.00 -2.97
C ARG A 10 -17.39 -6.04 -3.54
N VAL A 11 -17.21 -5.53 -4.76
CA VAL A 11 -15.88 -5.44 -5.40
C VAL A 11 -14.99 -4.43 -4.65
N LYS A 12 -15.56 -3.30 -4.22
CA LYS A 12 -14.89 -2.28 -3.40
C LYS A 12 -14.46 -2.83 -2.04
N SER A 13 -15.36 -3.46 -1.29
CA SER A 13 -15.03 -4.10 0.00
C SER A 13 -13.94 -5.16 -0.15
N GLY A 14 -14.01 -5.98 -1.20
CA GLY A 14 -12.96 -6.97 -1.48
C GLY A 14 -11.61 -6.33 -1.80
N TYR A 15 -11.58 -5.15 -2.41
CA TYR A 15 -10.34 -4.40 -2.60
C TYR A 15 -9.79 -3.85 -1.28
N ILE A 16 -10.64 -3.25 -0.44
CA ILE A 16 -10.26 -2.72 0.88
C ILE A 16 -9.65 -3.83 1.76
N GLU A 17 -10.26 -5.01 1.80
CA GLU A 17 -9.69 -6.18 2.50
C GLU A 17 -8.31 -6.59 1.96
N ARG A 18 -8.13 -6.56 0.63
CA ARG A 18 -6.83 -6.82 0.00
C ARG A 18 -5.81 -5.77 0.40
N VAL A 19 -6.16 -4.48 0.42
CA VAL A 19 -5.28 -3.39 0.88
C VAL A 19 -4.88 -3.60 2.34
N SER A 20 -5.82 -3.90 3.23
CA SER A 20 -5.54 -4.20 4.64
C SER A 20 -4.58 -5.39 4.80
N THR A 21 -4.81 -6.46 4.04
CA THR A 21 -3.94 -7.64 4.05
C THR A 21 -2.54 -7.32 3.54
N ARG A 22 -2.42 -6.57 2.44
CA ARG A 22 -1.13 -6.15 1.88
C ARG A 22 -0.39 -5.22 2.82
N LEU A 23 -1.06 -4.25 3.44
CA LEU A 23 -0.46 -3.35 4.42
C LEU A 23 0.20 -4.12 5.58
N LYS A 24 -0.50 -5.13 6.12
CA LYS A 24 0.06 -6.02 7.16
C LYS A 24 1.31 -6.77 6.66
N LYS A 25 1.28 -7.29 5.43
CA LYS A 25 2.45 -7.94 4.81
C LYS A 25 3.61 -6.98 4.61
N MET A 26 3.36 -5.78 4.09
CA MET A 26 4.38 -4.76 3.85
C MET A 26 5.07 -4.34 5.15
N ARG A 27 4.33 -4.18 6.26
CA ARG A 27 4.93 -3.91 7.58
C ARG A 27 5.87 -5.02 8.01
N LYS A 28 5.43 -6.28 7.88
CA LYS A 28 6.25 -7.43 8.20
C LYS A 28 7.52 -7.46 7.33
N GLN A 29 7.39 -7.31 6.01
CA GLN A 29 8.50 -7.30 5.06
C GLN A 29 9.47 -6.14 5.33
N PHE A 30 8.95 -4.98 5.73
CA PHE A 30 9.76 -3.83 6.12
C PHE A 30 10.58 -4.12 7.39
N MET A 31 9.97 -4.75 8.40
CA MET A 31 10.67 -5.18 9.62
C MET A 31 11.71 -6.28 9.34
N ASP A 32 11.35 -7.24 8.49
CA ASP A 32 12.21 -8.36 8.07
C ASP A 32 13.31 -7.92 7.08
N ARG A 33 13.28 -6.65 6.63
CA ARG A 33 14.18 -6.07 5.60
C ARG A 33 14.13 -6.85 4.28
N ASP A 34 12.99 -7.45 3.97
CA ASP A 34 12.72 -8.09 2.70
C ASP A 34 12.28 -7.05 1.67
N TRP A 35 13.26 -6.29 1.18
CA TRP A 35 13.03 -5.19 0.25
C TRP A 35 12.45 -5.65 -1.09
N ALA A 36 12.78 -6.88 -1.53
CA ALA A 36 12.26 -7.42 -2.78
C ALA A 36 10.75 -7.68 -2.66
N ALA A 37 10.33 -8.40 -1.60
CA ALA A 37 8.93 -8.69 -1.38
C ALA A 37 8.13 -7.42 -1.07
N LEU A 38 8.71 -6.47 -0.32
CA LEU A 38 8.09 -5.17 -0.05
C LEU A 38 7.78 -4.40 -1.33
N LYS A 39 8.74 -4.33 -2.27
CA LYS A 39 8.57 -3.66 -3.56
C LYS A 39 7.48 -4.33 -4.39
N THR A 40 7.44 -5.66 -4.41
CA THR A 40 6.38 -6.42 -5.10
C THR A 40 5.00 -6.11 -4.52
N GLU A 41 4.84 -6.11 -3.20
CA GLU A 41 3.55 -5.78 -2.57
C GLU A 41 3.13 -4.33 -2.81
N ALA A 42 4.07 -3.39 -2.76
CA ALA A 42 3.81 -1.99 -3.07
C ALA A 42 3.37 -1.79 -4.53
N ASN A 43 4.03 -2.42 -5.50
CA ASN A 43 3.64 -2.33 -6.92
C ASN A 43 2.20 -2.85 -7.15
N HIS A 44 1.83 -3.98 -6.54
CA HIS A 44 0.46 -4.47 -6.62
C HIS A 44 -0.57 -3.50 -6.00
N LEU A 45 -0.14 -2.71 -5.01
CA LEU A 45 -1.00 -1.72 -4.38
C LEU A 45 -1.23 -0.51 -5.30
N VAL A 46 -0.20 -0.08 -6.04
CA VAL A 46 -0.30 0.95 -7.10
C VAL A 46 -1.32 0.54 -8.16
N GLU A 47 -1.13 -0.63 -8.79
CA GLU A 47 -2.02 -1.13 -9.83
C GLU A 47 -3.46 -1.25 -9.33
N GLY A 48 -3.63 -1.74 -8.10
CA GLY A 48 -4.94 -1.83 -7.47
C GLY A 48 -5.57 -0.46 -7.22
N ALA A 49 -4.80 0.52 -6.73
CA ALA A 49 -5.30 1.84 -6.41
C ALA A 49 -5.72 2.61 -7.67
N GLU A 50 -4.95 2.53 -8.75
CA GLU A 50 -5.30 3.16 -10.04
C GLU A 50 -6.60 2.60 -10.62
N ASN A 51 -6.77 1.26 -10.58
CA ASN A 51 -7.97 0.60 -11.09
C ASN A 51 -9.25 0.97 -10.33
N PHE A 52 -9.14 1.31 -9.04
CA PHE A 52 -10.27 1.69 -8.20
C PHE A 52 -10.43 3.22 -8.07
N GLY A 53 -9.58 4.01 -8.74
CA GLY A 53 -9.65 5.48 -8.75
C GLY A 53 -8.97 6.19 -7.58
N TYR A 54 -8.25 5.46 -6.71
CA TYR A 54 -7.51 6.01 -5.57
C TYR A 54 -6.14 6.53 -5.99
N ARG A 55 -6.12 7.55 -6.85
CA ARG A 55 -4.88 8.10 -7.44
C ARG A 55 -3.91 8.65 -6.38
N ASP A 56 -4.43 9.28 -5.35
CA ASP A 56 -3.67 9.83 -4.23
C ASP A 56 -2.92 8.74 -3.43
N ILE A 57 -3.50 7.54 -3.33
CA ILE A 57 -2.87 6.35 -2.74
C ILE A 57 -1.81 5.80 -3.70
N ALA A 58 -2.13 5.66 -4.98
CA ALA A 58 -1.17 5.20 -5.99
C ALA A 58 0.09 6.08 -6.03
N GLU A 59 -0.08 7.40 -6.06
CA GLU A 59 1.02 8.37 -6.03
C GLU A 59 1.87 8.27 -4.76
N GLU A 60 1.25 8.09 -3.59
CA GLU A 60 1.98 7.95 -2.33
C GLU A 60 2.85 6.69 -2.32
N VAL A 61 2.29 5.57 -2.79
CA VAL A 61 3.02 4.30 -2.88
C VAL A 61 4.16 4.42 -3.87
N GLN A 62 3.96 5.09 -5.01
CA GLN A 62 5.01 5.35 -5.99
C GLN A 62 6.14 6.23 -5.41
N LYS A 63 5.83 7.25 -4.61
CA LYS A 63 6.84 8.07 -3.92
C LYS A 63 7.68 7.23 -2.98
N ALA A 64 7.05 6.40 -2.14
CA ALA A 64 7.76 5.49 -1.25
C ALA A 64 8.63 4.48 -2.02
N LEU A 65 8.11 3.90 -3.10
CA LEU A 65 8.84 3.00 -4.00
C LEU A 65 10.05 3.69 -4.64
N HIS A 66 9.91 4.95 -5.06
CA HIS A 66 11.00 5.70 -5.65
C HIS A 66 12.16 5.88 -4.65
N VAL A 67 11.85 6.22 -3.39
CA VAL A 67 12.86 6.30 -2.32
C VAL A 67 13.51 4.93 -2.08
N LEU A 68 12.72 3.85 -2.05
CA LEU A 68 13.25 2.48 -1.89
C LEU A 68 14.11 1.99 -3.09
N ASN A 69 13.90 2.53 -4.29
CA ASN A 69 14.61 2.12 -5.50
C ASN A 69 15.89 2.93 -5.74
N THR A 70 15.90 4.20 -5.37
CA THR A 70 17.04 5.10 -5.56
C THR A 70 18.12 4.93 -4.48
N ARG A 71 17.74 4.42 -3.30
CA ARG A 71 18.65 4.22 -2.18
C ARG A 71 19.27 2.83 -2.20
N THR A 72 20.55 2.74 -1.86
CA THR A 72 21.22 1.48 -1.59
C THR A 72 20.73 0.92 -0.25
N LEU A 73 19.62 0.19 -0.28
CA LEU A 73 19.06 -0.45 0.91
C LEU A 73 19.96 -1.61 1.33
N SER A 74 20.81 -1.38 2.34
CA SER A 74 21.60 -2.44 2.94
C SER A 74 20.71 -3.39 3.75
N ARG A 75 21.07 -4.66 3.81
CA ARG A 75 20.46 -5.62 4.75
C ARG A 75 20.80 -5.27 6.20
N THR A 76 21.88 -4.53 6.44
CA THR A 76 22.40 -4.22 7.79
C THR A 76 21.88 -2.90 8.35
N ALA A 77 21.51 -1.93 7.52
CA ALA A 77 21.03 -0.62 7.94
C ALA A 77 19.87 -0.14 7.07
N ILE A 78 18.82 0.40 7.71
CA ILE A 78 17.72 1.06 7.03
C ILE A 78 18.10 2.53 6.87
N ASP A 79 18.06 3.03 5.65
CA ASP A 79 18.22 4.46 5.36
C ASP A 79 17.08 5.25 6.03
N THR A 80 17.43 6.32 6.76
CA THR A 80 16.45 7.10 7.54
C THR A 80 15.34 7.66 6.66
N GLU A 81 15.64 8.05 5.43
CA GLU A 81 14.68 8.61 4.48
C GLU A 81 13.74 7.52 3.96
N ALA A 82 14.26 6.34 3.64
CA ALA A 82 13.44 5.18 3.28
C ALA A 82 12.51 4.76 4.43
N LYS A 83 12.99 4.82 5.67
CA LYS A 83 12.15 4.56 6.85
C LYS A 83 11.02 5.58 6.95
N VAL A 84 11.33 6.86 6.89
CA VAL A 84 10.33 7.94 6.99
C VAL A 84 9.29 7.84 5.87
N ALA A 85 9.73 7.57 4.64
CA ALA A 85 8.83 7.40 3.49
C ALA A 85 7.87 6.21 3.68
N MET A 86 8.37 5.09 4.20
CA MET A 86 7.53 3.92 4.48
C MET A 86 6.58 4.13 5.64
N GLU A 87 7.02 4.78 6.72
CA GLU A 87 6.15 5.13 7.85
C GLU A 87 5.03 6.08 7.41
N HIS A 88 5.34 7.09 6.58
CA HIS A 88 4.35 7.99 6.00
C HIS A 88 3.33 7.24 5.12
N LEU A 89 3.81 6.35 4.25
CA LEU A 89 2.94 5.50 3.44
C LEU A 89 2.00 4.66 4.33
N PHE A 90 2.53 4.02 5.37
CA PHE A 90 1.72 3.19 6.27
C PHE A 90 0.65 3.99 7.00
N GLN A 91 0.96 5.20 7.46
CA GLN A 91 -0.01 6.09 8.09
C GLN A 91 -1.11 6.51 7.12
N LYS A 92 -0.75 6.82 5.87
CA LYS A 92 -1.72 7.19 4.84
C LYS A 92 -2.63 6.02 4.45
N LEU A 93 -2.09 4.81 4.33
CA LEU A 93 -2.88 3.60 4.08
C LEU A 93 -3.78 3.24 5.27
N ASP A 94 -3.34 3.43 6.51
CA ASP A 94 -4.22 3.24 7.69
C ASP A 94 -5.40 4.21 7.64
N ARG A 95 -5.14 5.50 7.38
CA ARG A 95 -6.20 6.51 7.29
C ARG A 95 -7.20 6.17 6.19
N PHE A 96 -6.70 5.81 5.02
CA PHE A 96 -7.52 5.36 3.90
C PHE A 96 -8.43 4.17 4.29
N LEU A 97 -7.88 3.17 4.99
CA LEU A 97 -8.66 2.01 5.42
C LEU A 97 -9.75 2.37 6.44
N VAL A 98 -9.50 3.34 7.32
CA VAL A 98 -10.50 3.83 8.28
C VAL A 98 -11.62 4.60 7.56
N GLU A 99 -11.25 5.55 6.70
CA GLU A 99 -12.22 6.37 5.93
C GLU A 99 -13.13 5.49 5.07
N GLU A 100 -12.57 4.43 4.47
CA GLU A 100 -13.31 3.49 3.62
C GLU A 100 -14.11 2.42 4.38
N GLN A 101 -13.85 2.22 5.67
CA GLN A 101 -14.65 1.34 6.54
C GLN A 101 -15.85 2.07 7.15
N ASP A 102 -15.74 3.39 7.32
CA ASP A 102 -16.80 4.25 7.87
C ASP A 102 -17.75 4.81 6.77
N SER A 103 -17.41 4.61 5.48
CA SER A 103 -18.17 5.08 4.30
C SER A 103 -19.13 4.03 3.72
#